data_AF-A0A352NMH8-F1
#
_entry.id   AF-A0A352NMH8-F1
#
_cell.length_a   1.000
_cell.length_b   1.000
_cell.length_c   1.000
_cell.angle_alpha   90.00
_cell.angle_beta   90.00
_cell.angle_gamma   90.00
#
_symmetry.space_group_name_H-M   'P 1'
#
loop_
_entity.id
_entity.type
_entity.pdbx_description
1 polymer ?
#
loop_
_entity_poly.entity_id
_entity_poly.type
_entity_poly.pdbx_seq_one_letter_code
_entity_poly.pdbx_strand_id
1 'polypeptide(L)'
;AEQADIIQILLPDEMQARIYREQITPYLKEGNALMFSHGFNIHFDQIVPPDNIDVFMVAPKGPGHMVRRMYVEGKGVPSLVAVYQDYTGKAK
;
A
#
# COMPACT_ATOMS: atom_id res chain seq x y z
N ALA A 1 4.26 -9.99 7.20
CA ALA A 1 4.30 -8.62 7.73
C ALA A 1 5.47 -8.43 8.69
N GLU A 2 5.65 -9.33 9.68
CA GLU A 2 6.66 -9.19 10.75
C GLU A 2 8.11 -8.82 10.34
N GLN A 3 8.59 -9.30 9.18
CA GLN A 3 9.94 -9.05 8.70
C GLN A 3 10.10 -7.75 7.88
N ALA A 4 9.00 -7.09 7.53
CA ALA A 4 9.02 -5.99 6.56
C ALA A 4 8.92 -4.63 7.25
N ASP A 5 9.67 -3.65 6.73
CA ASP A 5 9.51 -2.24 7.09
C ASP A 5 8.40 -1.57 6.27
N ILE A 6 8.19 -2.03 5.02
CA ILE A 6 7.13 -1.58 4.12
C ILE A 6 6.26 -2.78 3.73
N ILE A 7 4.96 -2.69 3.99
CA ILE A 7 3.97 -3.71 3.68
C ILE A 7 3.09 -3.22 2.53
N GLN A 8 3.31 -3.72 1.32
CA GLN A 8 2.47 -3.39 0.16
C GLN A 8 1.29 -4.38 0.02
N ILE A 9 0.06 -3.87 0.15
CA ILE A 9 -1.16 -4.65 0.03
C ILE A 9 -1.62 -4.65 -1.43
N LEU A 10 -1.53 -5.83 -2.07
CA LEU A 10 -1.94 -6.09 -3.46
C LEU A 10 -3.01 -7.19 -3.56
N LEU A 11 -3.79 -7.37 -2.50
CA LEU A 11 -4.91 -8.31 -2.43
C LEU A 11 -6.17 -7.69 -3.05
N PRO A 12 -7.18 -8.49 -3.46
CA PRO A 12 -8.48 -7.96 -3.85
C PRO A 12 -9.08 -7.05 -2.77
N ASP A 13 -9.61 -5.89 -3.15
CA ASP A 13 -10.02 -4.82 -2.22
C ASP A 13 -11.03 -5.30 -1.16
N GLU A 14 -11.96 -6.17 -1.55
CA GLU A 14 -12.97 -6.77 -0.69
C GLU A 14 -12.40 -7.71 0.39
N MET A 15 -11.19 -8.23 0.19
CA MET A 15 -10.52 -9.13 1.13
C MET A 15 -9.55 -8.40 2.06
N GLN A 16 -9.09 -7.20 1.68
CA GLN A 16 -8.03 -6.49 2.39
C GLN A 16 -8.39 -6.20 3.85
N ALA A 17 -9.58 -5.70 4.14
CA ALA A 17 -9.98 -5.33 5.50
C ALA A 17 -9.91 -6.50 6.50
N ARG A 18 -10.38 -7.69 6.09
CA ARG A 18 -10.30 -8.90 6.93
C ARG A 18 -8.85 -9.33 7.14
N ILE A 19 -8.09 -9.46 6.06
CA ILE A 19 -6.70 -9.92 6.11
C ILE A 19 -5.81 -8.93 6.86
N TYR A 20 -6.06 -7.63 6.70
CA TYR A 20 -5.38 -6.58 7.46
C TYR A 20 -5.52 -6.83 8.96
N ARG A 21 -6.74 -6.95 9.46
CA ARG A 21 -7.01 -7.17 10.89
C ARG A 21 -6.42 -8.48 11.41
N GLU A 22 -6.57 -9.57 10.66
CA GLU A 22 -6.21 -10.90 11.13
C GLU A 22 -4.72 -11.23 10.96
N GLN A 23 -4.05 -10.68 9.94
CA GLN A 23 -2.75 -11.18 9.47
C GLN A 23 -1.70 -10.08 9.25
N ILE A 24 -2.08 -8.80 9.31
CA ILE A 24 -1.14 -7.69 9.14
C ILE A 24 -1.00 -6.90 10.44
N THR A 25 -2.10 -6.39 10.99
CA THR A 25 -2.12 -5.58 12.21
C THR A 25 -1.35 -6.20 13.38
N PRO A 26 -1.45 -7.51 13.69
CA PRO A 26 -0.71 -8.11 14.80
C PRO A 26 0.82 -8.03 14.67
N TYR A 27 1.34 -7.77 13.48
CA TYR A 27 2.76 -7.75 13.17
C TYR A 27 3.28 -6.37 12.77
N LEU A 28 2.42 -5.34 12.75
CA LEU A 28 2.84 -3.98 12.51
C LEU A 28 3.68 -3.47 13.68
N LYS A 29 4.78 -2.80 13.35
CA LYS A 29 5.69 -2.15 14.28
C LYS A 29 5.64 -0.65 14.07
N GLU A 30 5.95 0.11 15.11
CA GLU A 30 6.09 1.56 15.04
C GLU A 30 7.06 1.97 13.93
N GLY A 31 6.69 2.97 13.14
CA GLY A 31 7.49 3.45 12.01
C GLY A 31 7.50 2.54 10.79
N ASN A 32 6.74 1.44 10.77
CA ASN A 32 6.45 0.72 9.53
C ASN A 32 5.70 1.62 8.54
N ALA A 33 5.63 1.17 7.29
CA ALA A 33 4.78 1.79 6.28
C ALA A 33 3.78 0.80 5.69
N LEU A 34 2.54 1.23 5.55
CA LEU A 34 1.48 0.54 4.84
C LEU A 34 1.29 1.15 3.45
N MET A 35 1.48 0.35 2.42
CA MET A 35 1.44 0.81 1.04
C MET A 35 0.31 0.16 0.25
N PHE A 36 -0.40 0.94 -0.56
CA PHE A 36 -1.48 0.44 -1.43
C PHE A 36 -1.21 0.76 -2.91
N SER A 37 -1.90 0.04 -3.79
CA SER A 37 -2.01 0.40 -5.23
C SER A 37 -3.37 0.97 -5.62
N HIS A 38 -4.32 0.97 -4.68
CA HIS A 38 -5.61 1.63 -4.80
C HIS A 38 -6.05 2.14 -3.43
N GLY A 39 -6.63 3.34 -3.39
CA GLY A 39 -7.01 4.00 -2.13
C GLY A 39 -8.34 3.53 -1.55
N PHE A 40 -9.02 2.52 -2.11
CA PHE A 40 -10.39 2.13 -1.73
C PHE A 40 -10.55 1.92 -0.22
N ASN A 41 -9.74 1.04 0.37
CA ASN A 41 -9.89 0.67 1.77
C ASN A 41 -9.53 1.80 2.76
N ILE A 42 -8.63 2.70 2.37
CA ILE A 42 -8.28 3.87 3.17
C ILE A 42 -9.31 4.99 3.02
N HIS A 43 -9.76 5.26 1.79
CA HIS A 43 -10.69 6.35 1.50
C HIS A 43 -12.10 6.11 2.05
N PHE A 44 -12.54 4.84 2.11
CA PHE A 44 -13.85 4.45 2.63
C PHE A 44 -13.79 3.87 4.05
N ASP A 45 -12.71 4.13 4.78
CA ASP A 45 -12.54 3.73 6.20
C ASP A 45 -12.72 2.23 6.47
N GLN A 46 -12.51 1.36 5.48
CA GLN A 46 -12.55 -0.09 5.65
C GLN A 46 -11.31 -0.61 6.39
N ILE A 47 -10.20 0.13 6.26
CA ILE A 47 -8.96 -0.03 7.01
C ILE A 47 -8.64 1.30 7.68
N VAL A 48 -8.60 1.30 9.02
CA VAL A 48 -8.08 2.42 9.81
C VAL A 48 -6.69 2.02 10.34
N PRO A 49 -5.62 2.58 9.76
CA PRO A 49 -4.25 2.34 10.22
C PRO A 49 -3.99 3.02 11.57
N PRO A 50 -3.05 2.51 12.39
CA PRO A 50 -2.64 3.21 13.61
C PRO A 50 -1.87 4.50 13.28
N ASP A 51 -1.89 5.48 14.18
CA ASP A 51 -1.28 6.81 13.95
C ASP A 51 0.25 6.80 13.93
N ASN A 52 0.88 5.69 14.32
CA ASN A 52 2.34 5.55 14.50
C ASN A 52 3.06 4.84 13.34
N ILE A 53 2.45 4.84 12.14
CA ILE A 53 3.03 4.27 10.91
C ILE A 53 2.89 5.24 9.73
N ASP A 54 3.61 5.00 8.64
CA ASP A 54 3.36 5.70 7.38
C ASP A 54 2.27 5.01 6.57
N VAL A 55 1.51 5.78 5.79
CA VAL A 55 0.48 5.24 4.89
C VAL A 55 0.52 6.00 3.58
N PHE A 56 0.83 5.29 2.49
CA PHE A 56 0.95 5.89 1.18
C PHE A 56 0.50 4.94 0.06
N MET A 57 0.39 5.47 -1.15
CA MET A 57 -0.07 4.73 -2.32
C MET A 57 0.82 5.01 -3.52
N VAL A 58 1.09 3.97 -4.30
CA VAL A 58 1.59 4.08 -5.68
C VAL A 58 0.63 3.30 -6.57
N ALA A 59 -0.14 4.00 -7.40
CA ALA A 59 -1.23 3.42 -8.20
C ALA A 59 -0.91 3.48 -9.70
N PRO A 60 -0.43 2.38 -10.30
CA PRO A 60 -0.23 2.30 -11.75
C PRO A 60 -1.55 2.45 -12.51
N LYS A 61 -1.53 3.26 -13.57
CA LYS A 61 -2.67 3.51 -14.45
C LYS A 61 -2.72 2.48 -15.59
N GLY A 62 -2.76 1.21 -15.22
CA GLY A 62 -2.83 0.10 -16.16
C GLY A 62 -2.88 -1.26 -15.47
N PRO A 63 -3.22 -2.34 -16.20
CA PRO A 63 -3.32 -3.67 -15.62
C PRO A 63 -1.92 -4.22 -15.26
N GLY A 64 -1.85 -5.05 -14.22
CA GLY A 64 -0.57 -5.53 -13.66
C GLY A 64 0.35 -6.23 -14.68
N HIS A 65 -0.22 -7.00 -15.62
CA HIS A 65 0.57 -7.64 -16.68
C HIS A 65 1.22 -6.62 -17.64
N MET A 66 0.61 -5.46 -17.85
CA MET A 66 1.20 -4.38 -18.64
C MET A 66 2.30 -3.66 -17.86
N VAL A 67 2.16 -3.50 -16.54
CA VAL A 67 3.24 -2.95 -15.69
C VAL A 67 4.52 -3.76 -15.89
N ARG A 68 4.44 -5.10 -15.81
CA ARG A 68 5.60 -5.96 -16.04
C ARG A 68 6.10 -5.92 -17.49
N ARG A 69 5.22 -6.00 -18.48
CA ARG A 69 5.62 -6.01 -19.90
C ARG A 69 6.36 -4.72 -20.28
N MET A 70 5.78 -3.56 -19.96
CA MET A 70 6.39 -2.27 -20.28
C MET A 70 7.75 -2.12 -19.59
N TYR A 71 7.87 -2.55 -18.32
CA TYR A 71 9.15 -2.55 -17.60
C TYR A 71 10.24 -3.35 -18.33
N VAL A 72 9.92 -4.57 -18.78
CA VAL A 72 10.87 -5.44 -19.51
C VAL A 72 11.28 -4.83 -20.85
N GLU A 73 10.41 -4.05 -21.48
CA GLU A 73 10.70 -3.30 -22.72
C GLU A 73 11.45 -1.98 -22.49
N GLY A 74 11.86 -1.66 -21.26
CA GLY A 74 12.51 -0.38 -20.93
C GLY A 74 11.58 0.83 -20.93
N LYS A 75 10.26 0.59 -20.85
CA LYS A 75 9.20 1.60 -20.75
C LYS A 75 8.54 1.56 -19.37
N GLY A 76 7.58 2.44 -19.13
CA GLY A 76 6.83 2.50 -17.88
C GLY A 76 5.32 2.60 -18.11
N VAL A 77 4.57 2.36 -17.03
CA VAL A 77 3.14 2.69 -16.94
C VAL A 77 3.03 3.92 -16.03
N PRO A 78 2.34 4.99 -16.46
CA PRO A 78 2.11 6.16 -15.61
C PRO A 78 1.52 5.74 -14.26
N SER A 79 2.01 6.33 -13.18
CA SER A 79 1.59 5.97 -11.82
C SER A 79 1.29 7.23 -11.02
N LEU A 80 0.26 7.17 -10.18
CA LEU A 80 -0.03 8.21 -9.20
C LEU A 80 0.64 7.87 -7.88
N VAL A 81 1.10 8.88 -7.16
CA VAL A 81 1.58 8.76 -5.78
C VAL A 81 0.69 9.61 -4.89
N ALA A 82 0.37 9.11 -3.70
CA ALA A 82 -0.34 9.85 -2.67
C ALA A 82 0.15 9.45 -1.28
N VAL A 83 0.18 10.41 -0.36
CA VAL A 83 0.52 10.20 1.04
C VAL A 83 -0.73 10.50 1.85
N TYR A 84 -1.17 9.51 2.63
CA TYR A 84 -2.31 9.64 3.54
C TYR A 84 -1.84 10.01 4.95
N GLN A 85 -0.75 9.37 5.41
CA GLN A 85 -0.17 9.58 6.73
C GLN A 85 1.36 9.52 6.61
N ASP A 86 2.05 10.50 7.20
CA ASP A 86 3.52 10.59 7.23
C ASP A 86 3.96 10.74 8.69
N TYR A 87 4.06 9.62 9.39
CA TYR A 87 4.50 9.54 10.77
C TYR A 87 6.02 9.72 10.89
N THR A 88 6.79 9.15 9.96
CA THR A 88 8.26 9.15 10.03
C THR A 88 8.91 10.38 9.40
N GLY A 89 8.16 11.18 8.63
CA GLY A 89 8.70 12.28 7.81
C GLY A 89 9.40 11.82 6.54
N LYS A 90 9.28 10.52 6.19
CA LYS A 90 9.94 9.88 5.05
C LYS A 90 8.96 9.48 3.95
N ALA A 91 7.65 9.56 4.17
CA ALA A 91 6.66 9.25 3.15
C ALA A 91 6.56 10.42 2.15
N LYS A 92 7.39 10.41 1.09
CA LYS A 92 7.43 11.44 0.04
C LYS A 92 7.92 10.88 -1.29
#